data_AF-A0A1M5U2V6-F1
#
_entry.id   AF-A0A1M5U2V6-F1
#
_cell.length_a   1.000
_cell.length_b   1.000
_cell.length_c   1.000
_cell.angle_alpha   90.00
_cell.angle_beta   90.00
_cell.angle_gamma   90.00
#
_symmetry.space_group_name_H-M   'P 1'
#
loop_
_entity.id
_entity.type
_entity.pdbx_description
1 polymer ?
#
loop_
_entity_poly.entity_id
_entity_poly.type
_entity_poly.pdbx_seq_one_letter_code
_entity_poly.pdbx_strand_id
1 'polypeptide(L)' 'MVHMQSEVYRTMFEDYPDVLCVADVQKLLGISRHQVYHSIATGRIRGIRIGKAYKIPKISLIGYLIGEQPEIPGKKF' A
#
# COMPACT_ATOMS: atom_id res chain seq x y z
N MET A 1 7.74 -20.38 -11.72
CA MET A 1 6.33 -20.57 -11.32
C MET A 1 5.80 -19.33 -10.59
N VAL A 2 5.96 -18.13 -11.17
CA VAL A 2 5.56 -16.84 -10.56
C VAL A 2 4.89 -15.95 -11.61
N HIS A 3 3.79 -16.38 -12.23
CA HIS A 3 3.09 -15.57 -13.26
C HIS A 3 1.57 -15.43 -13.07
N MET A 4 0.96 -16.05 -12.05
CA MET A 4 -0.51 -15.98 -11.87
C MET A 4 -0.98 -14.91 -10.89
N GLN A 5 -0.13 -14.44 -9.96
CA GLN A 5 -0.55 -13.51 -8.91
C GLN A 5 -0.76 -12.08 -9.42
N SER A 6 0.08 -11.61 -10.34
CA SER A 6 0.07 -10.22 -10.84
C SER A 6 -1.20 -9.85 -11.62
N GLU A 7 -1.82 -10.78 -12.34
CA GLU A 7 -3.04 -10.50 -13.13
C GLU A 7 -4.27 -10.36 -12.24
N VAL A 8 -4.42 -11.19 -11.21
CA VAL A 8 -5.53 -11.09 -10.25
C VAL A 8 -5.55 -9.73 -9.56
N TYR A 9 -4.37 -9.21 -9.18
CA TYR A 9 -4.26 -7.88 -8.58
C TYR A 9 -4.49 -6.74 -9.57
N ARG A 10 -4.21 -6.92 -10.86
CA ARG A 10 -4.59 -5.91 -11.87
C ARG A 10 -6.10 -5.77 -11.96
N THR A 11 -6.82 -6.88 -11.97
CA THR A 11 -8.29 -6.89 -12.03
C THR A 11 -8.93 -6.43 -10.71
N MET A 12 -8.45 -6.90 -9.56
CA MET A 12 -9.02 -6.54 -8.25
C MET A 12 -8.86 -5.05 -7.90
N PHE A 13 -7.88 -4.37 -8.48
CA PHE A 13 -7.60 -2.94 -8.26
C PHE A 13 -7.87 -2.06 -9.50
N GLU A 14 -8.56 -2.58 -10.51
CA GLU A 14 -8.81 -1.89 -11.78
C GLU A 14 -9.59 -0.58 -11.58
N ASP A 15 -10.64 -0.62 -10.76
CA ASP A 15 -11.51 0.54 -10.47
C ASP A 15 -10.89 1.57 -9.52
N TYR A 16 -9.71 1.30 -8.97
CA TYR A 16 -9.04 2.19 -8.03
C TYR A 16 -8.02 3.07 -8.74
N PRO A 17 -7.83 4.35 -8.34
CA PRO A 17 -6.80 5.19 -8.94
C PRO A 17 -5.40 4.66 -8.63
N ASP A 18 -4.43 4.98 -9.49
CA ASP A 18 -3.03 4.57 -9.28
C ASP A 18 -2.40 5.20 -8.03
N VAL A 19 -3.00 6.28 -7.54
CA VAL A 19 -2.62 6.95 -6.30
C VAL A 19 -3.81 6.93 -5.34
N LEU A 20 -3.68 6.14 -4.29
CA LEU A 20 -4.67 5.97 -3.23
C LEU A 20 -4.43 7.00 -2.13
N CYS A 21 -5.50 7.39 -1.44
CA CYS A 21 -5.42 8.03 -0.13
C CYS A 21 -5.64 7.00 0.98
N VAL A 22 -5.44 7.42 2.22
CA VAL A 22 -5.68 6.57 3.41
C VAL A 22 -7.10 6.02 3.42
N ALA A 23 -8.11 6.82 3.05
CA ALA A 23 -9.50 6.37 3.05
C ALA A 23 -9.76 5.27 2.01
N ASP A 24 -9.07 5.29 0.87
CA ASP A 24 -9.19 4.25 -0.15
C ASP A 24 -8.60 2.94 0.38
N VAL A 25 -7.43 2.99 1.01
CA VAL A 25 -6.79 1.82 1.64
C VAL A 25 -7.63 1.26 2.78
N GLN A 26 -8.27 2.11 3.58
CA GLN A 26 -9.21 1.66 4.61
C GLN A 26 -10.37 0.85 4.01
N LYS A 27 -10.98 1.34 2.93
CA LYS A 27 -12.08 0.66 2.24
C LYS A 27 -11.62 -0.65 1.61
N LEU A 28 -10.46 -0.63 0.95
CA LEU A 28 -9.86 -1.78 0.27
C LEU A 28 -9.51 -2.92 1.22
N LEU A 29 -8.90 -2.61 2.36
CA LEU A 29 -8.43 -3.62 3.31
C LEU A 29 -9.45 -3.94 4.42
N GLY A 30 -10.53 -3.16 4.54
CA GLY A 30 -11.49 -3.28 5.65
C GLY A 30 -10.87 -2.95 7.02
N ILE A 31 -9.84 -2.09 7.06
CA ILE A 31 -9.10 -1.77 8.29
C ILE A 31 -9.32 -0.33 8.77
N SER A 32 -9.04 -0.10 10.05
CA SER A 32 -9.14 1.23 10.64
C SER A 32 -8.07 2.19 10.10
N ARG A 33 -8.36 3.48 10.16
CA ARG A 33 -7.41 4.54 9.77
C ARG A 33 -6.09 4.44 10.55
N HIS A 34 -6.19 4.08 11.84
CA HIS A 34 -5.04 3.90 12.71
C HIS A 34 -4.14 2.76 12.20
N GLN A 35 -4.72 1.64 11.77
CA GLN A 35 -3.97 0.53 11.18
C GLN A 35 -3.29 0.93 9.88
N VAL A 36 -3.95 1.70 8.99
CA VAL A 36 -3.30 2.22 7.77
C VAL A 36 -2.10 3.10 8.11
N TYR A 37 -2.27 4.08 9.02
CA TYR A 37 -1.17 4.94 9.44
C TYR A 37 -0.03 4.16 10.10
N HIS A 38 -0.35 3.17 10.93
CA HIS A 38 0.65 2.30 11.55
C HIS A 38 1.43 1.52 10.49
N SER A 39 0.78 0.96 9.48
CA SER A 39 1.44 0.26 8.37
C SER A 39 2.35 1.18 7.56
N ILE A 40 1.96 2.45 7.35
CA ILE A 40 2.83 3.44 6.71
C ILE A 40 4.02 3.81 7.61
N ALA A 41 3.77 4.10 8.88
CA ALA A 41 4.80 4.52 9.84
C ALA A 41 5.84 3.42 10.12
N THR A 42 5.41 2.16 10.08
CA THR A 42 6.28 0.96 10.21
C THR A 42 6.96 0.58 8.90
N GLY A 43 6.62 1.24 7.78
CA GLY A 43 7.20 0.97 6.46
C GLY A 43 6.60 -0.23 5.73
N ARG A 44 5.57 -0.89 6.30
CA ARG A 44 4.88 -2.03 5.68
C ARG A 44 4.12 -1.64 4.40
N ILE A 45 3.59 -0.42 4.36
CA ILE A 45 2.98 0.16 3.15
C ILE A 45 3.73 1.43 2.82
N ARG A 46 4.39 1.47 1.66
CA ARG A 46 5.07 2.69 1.21
C ARG A 46 4.04 3.75 0.84
N GLY A 47 4.21 4.95 1.39
CA GLY A 47 3.39 6.11 1.09
C GLY A 47 4.21 7.40 1.13
N ILE A 48 3.80 8.39 0.36
CA ILE A 48 4.42 9.71 0.27
C ILE A 48 3.55 10.68 1.05
N ARG A 49 4.14 11.42 1.99
CA ARG A 49 3.43 12.49 2.70
C ARG A 49 3.43 13.75 1.84
N ILE A 50 2.25 14.26 1.52
CA ILE A 50 2.06 15.53 0.81
C ILE A 50 1.17 16.42 1.69
N GLY A 51 1.78 17.44 2.29
CA GLY A 51 1.13 18.27 3.31
C GLY A 51 0.67 17.44 4.52
N LYS A 52 -0.65 17.43 4.75
CA LYS A 52 -1.29 16.67 5.85
C LYS A 52 -1.77 15.28 5.43
N ALA A 53 -1.72 14.93 4.14
CA ALA A 53 -2.24 13.68 3.62
C ALA A 53 -1.11 12.72 3.22
N TYR A 54 -1.40 11.42 3.22
CA TYR A 54 -0.57 10.43 2.55
C TYR A 54 -1.17 10.06 1.21
N LYS A 55 -0.28 9.90 0.23
CA LYS A 55 -0.54 9.34 -1.09
C LYS A 55 0.17 7.99 -1.18
N ILE A 56 -0.56 6.95 -1.53
CA ILE A 56 -0.11 5.56 -1.49
C ILE A 56 -0.19 5.05 -2.92
N PRO A 57 0.94 4.80 -3.60
CA PRO A 57 0.92 4.20 -4.91
C PRO A 57 0.21 2.84 -4.84
N LYS A 58 -0.70 2.55 -5.76
CA LYS A 58 -1.42 1.27 -5.85
C LYS A 58 -0.45 0.07 -5.81
N ILE A 59 0.66 0.18 -6.51
CA ILE A 59 1.74 -0.82 -6.52
C ILE A 59 2.34 -1.10 -5.13
N SER A 60 2.38 -0.11 -4.24
CA SER A 60 2.89 -0.27 -2.88
C SER A 60 1.92 -1.05 -2.01
N LEU A 61 0.61 -0.88 -2.23
CA LEU A 61 -0.41 -1.68 -1.57
C LEU A 61 -0.42 -3.12 -2.08
N ILE A 62 -0.26 -3.33 -3.39
CA ILE A 62 -0.15 -4.67 -3.99
C ILE A 62 1.09 -5.38 -3.43
N GLY A 63 2.26 -4.73 -3.42
CA GLY A 63 3.48 -5.27 -2.81
C GLY A 63 3.27 -5.68 -1.35
N TYR A 64 2.51 -4.88 -0.58
CA TYR A 64 2.14 -5.24 0.78
C TYR A 64 1.31 -6.52 0.87
N LEU A 65 0.30 -6.67 0.00
CA LEU A 65 -0.61 -7.82 0.01
C LEU A 65 0.05 -9.13 -0.42
N ILE A 66 1.01 -9.07 -1.34
CA ILE A 66 1.75 -10.25 -1.82
C ILE A 66 2.96 -10.61 -0.96
N GLY A 67 3.25 -9.82 0.09
CA GLY A 67 4.41 -10.02 0.95
C GLY A 67 5.74 -9.55 0.34
N GLU A 68 5.71 -8.90 -0.83
CA GLU A 68 6.86 -8.23 -1.45
C GLU A 68 7.06 -6.86 -0.80
N GLN A 69 7.49 -6.91 0.47
CA GLN A 69 7.95 -5.73 1.17
C GLN A 69 9.25 -5.27 0.52
N PRO A 70 9.40 -3.99 0.13
CA PRO A 70 10.72 -3.49 -0.22
C PRO A 70 11.59 -3.58 1.03
N GLU A 71 12.72 -4.29 0.94
CA GLU A 71 13.74 -4.24 1.98
C GLU A 71 14.08 -2.77 2.24
N ILE A 72 13.90 -2.31 3.47
CA ILE A 72 14.22 -0.94 3.87
C ILE A 72 15.68 -0.96 4.32
N PRO A 73 16.64 -0.41 3.58
CA PRO A 73 17.99 -0.25 4.10
C PRO A 73 17.92 0.80 5.21
N GLY A 74 18.06 0.36 6.46
CA GLY A 74 18.35 1.21 7.61
C GLY A 74 17.44 2.43 7.81
N LYS A 75 16.35 2.26 8.54
CA LYS A 75 15.74 3.37 9.29
C LYS A 75 16.72 3.78 10.39
N LYS A 76 17.75 4.58 10.07
CA LYS A 76 18.57 5.28 11.06
C LYS A 76 17.66 6.34 11.70
N PHE A 77 17.26 6.08 12.94
CA PHE A 77 16.88 7.16 13.86
C PHE A 77 18.13 7.94 14.25
#